data_AF-A0A1I3RKC8-F1
#
_entry.id   AF-A0A1I3RKC8-F1
#
_cell.length_a   1.000
_cell.length_b   1.000
_cell.length_c   1.000
_cell.angle_alpha   90.00
_cell.angle_beta   90.00
_cell.angle_gamma   90.00
#
_symmetry.space_group_name_H-M   'P 1'
#
loop_
_entity.id
_entity.type
_entity.pdbx_description
1 polymer ?
#
loop_
_entity_poly.entity_id
_entity_poly.type
_entity_poly.pdbx_seq_one_letter_code
_entity_poly.pdbx_strand_id
1 'polypeptide(L)'
;MEERSSVGWIVFVFICLQFCLDFVLKRFIGLEEQQSFTIVVKLIKILFCGCLFFYIFKVKQHIGLLKNFSLLFLIFIIGRLALTKEIDFYDSRNEIRELGLYFASYLYFYFLNILPLKTNIYKTFSSVTLILIGLICCTVLIGAIFDLSFFKTYHFRFGYMGVLHKSIVATYFFVSSILYVYYISFVQKTYSKVFFWLITITALLVGTKAIYLFLVCLFGYHVFTFRLYKKKSYYSLILFVSLLVITVSYLNKAAFFTTFDVLIDVYNEHGFLTTLMSFRDQILIEKASYYLENWTVLNYLFGGKMDAIGLFEMSLIDMFVFFGAIGLLFYLYFFYLCILHFLERQDSYFVTFAILIVLFISIFAGQLFINFSSMVYIGWIFYLIKLSVNQKEIN
;
A
#
# COMPACT_ATOMS: atom_id res chain seq x y z
N MET A 1 31.81 -12.14 5.29
CA MET A 1 30.58 -12.60 5.98
C MET A 1 29.91 -11.48 6.82
N GLU A 2 30.68 -10.51 7.33
CA GLU A 2 30.19 -9.29 7.99
C GLU A 2 29.51 -8.29 7.03
N GLU A 3 30.00 -8.15 5.80
CA GLU A 3 29.48 -7.21 4.79
C GLU A 3 27.97 -7.42 4.53
N ARG A 4 27.48 -8.66 4.59
CA ARG A 4 26.05 -9.01 4.43
C ARG A 4 25.16 -8.60 5.61
N SER A 5 25.74 -8.44 6.81
CA SER A 5 25.04 -7.92 8.01
C SER A 5 24.70 -6.43 7.86
N SER A 6 25.66 -5.66 7.32
CA SER A 6 25.57 -4.21 7.18
C SER A 6 24.41 -3.76 6.27
N VAL A 7 24.04 -4.61 5.31
CA VAL A 7 23.08 -4.26 4.27
C VAL A 7 21.63 -4.26 4.79
N GLY A 8 21.30 -5.19 5.68
CA GLY A 8 20.01 -5.15 6.39
C GLY A 8 19.85 -3.85 7.18
N TRP A 9 20.93 -3.37 7.81
CA TRP A 9 20.94 -2.09 8.51
C TRP A 9 20.75 -0.89 7.59
N ILE A 10 21.35 -0.89 6.39
CA ILE A 10 21.14 0.19 5.40
C ILE A 10 19.65 0.31 5.04
N VAL A 11 18.98 -0.80 4.78
CA VAL A 11 17.55 -0.81 4.44
C VAL A 11 16.72 -0.31 5.61
N PHE A 12 17.04 -0.77 6.81
CA PHE A 12 16.36 -0.36 8.03
C PHE A 12 16.52 1.14 8.29
N VAL A 13 17.73 1.67 8.15
CA VAL A 13 18.01 3.12 8.23
C VAL A 13 17.22 3.87 7.16
N PHE A 14 17.15 3.34 5.94
CA PHE A 14 16.36 3.95 4.88
C PHE A 14 14.85 3.99 5.21
N ILE A 15 14.30 2.96 5.84
CA ILE A 15 12.89 2.95 6.26
C ILE A 15 12.65 4.01 7.34
N CYS A 16 13.52 4.09 8.35
CA CYS A 16 13.46 5.15 9.36
C CYS A 16 13.55 6.54 8.71
N LEU A 17 14.48 6.70 7.75
CA LEU A 17 14.61 7.92 6.96
C LEU A 17 13.33 8.22 6.18
N GLN A 18 12.70 7.21 5.56
CA GLN A 18 11.47 7.39 4.80
C GLN A 18 10.32 7.92 5.67
N PHE A 19 10.20 7.45 6.92
CA PHE A 19 9.26 8.03 7.88
C PHE A 19 9.55 9.50 8.18
N CYS A 20 10.83 9.83 8.42
CA CYS A 20 11.25 11.22 8.63
C CYS A 20 10.95 12.10 7.41
N LEU A 21 11.22 11.60 6.20
CA LEU A 21 10.95 12.34 4.96
C LEU A 21 9.45 12.56 4.75
N ASP A 22 8.59 11.59 5.08
CA ASP A 22 7.14 11.76 5.02
C ASP A 22 6.68 12.85 6.00
N PHE A 23 7.23 12.90 7.22
CA PHE A 23 6.94 13.97 8.18
C PHE A 23 7.39 15.36 7.67
N VAL A 24 8.61 15.45 7.14
CA VAL A 24 9.15 16.69 6.57
C VAL A 24 8.28 17.15 5.40
N LEU A 25 7.93 16.27 4.46
CA LEU A 25 7.04 16.62 3.35
C LEU A 25 5.69 17.14 3.84
N LYS A 26 5.14 16.57 4.90
CA LYS A 26 3.88 17.03 5.47
C LYS A 26 3.97 18.47 6.00
N ARG A 27 5.09 18.83 6.63
CA ARG A 27 5.32 20.19 7.17
C ARG A 27 5.27 21.28 6.11
N PHE A 28 5.66 20.95 4.88
CA PHE A 28 5.74 21.90 3.76
C PHE A 28 4.52 21.89 2.85
N ILE A 29 3.47 21.11 3.13
CA ILE A 29 2.24 21.13 2.32
C ILE A 29 1.64 22.55 2.34
N GLY A 30 1.47 23.15 1.15
CA GLY A 30 0.88 24.48 0.99
C GLY A 30 1.85 25.65 1.16
N LEU A 31 3.15 25.38 1.37
CA LEU A 31 4.20 26.42 1.41
C LEU A 31 4.91 26.52 0.05
N GLU A 32 5.44 27.70 -0.29
CA GLU A 32 6.21 27.90 -1.55
C GLU A 32 7.40 26.92 -1.66
N GLU A 33 8.01 26.59 -0.53
CA GLU A 33 9.15 25.69 -0.41
C GLU A 33 8.79 24.20 -0.71
N GLN A 34 7.51 23.86 -0.81
CA GLN A 34 7.05 22.48 -1.03
C GLN A 34 7.71 21.82 -2.24
N GLN A 35 7.89 22.57 -3.33
CA GLN A 35 8.49 22.03 -4.56
C GLN A 35 9.95 21.62 -4.34
N SER A 36 10.74 22.49 -3.69
CA SER A 36 12.15 22.24 -3.39
C SER A 36 12.33 21.00 -2.51
N PHE A 37 11.56 20.88 -1.43
CA PHE A 37 11.62 19.70 -0.57
C PHE A 37 11.15 18.42 -1.27
N THR A 38 10.13 18.53 -2.14
CA THR A 38 9.67 17.38 -2.94
C THR A 38 10.77 16.86 -3.87
N ILE A 39 11.57 17.76 -4.45
CA ILE A 39 12.73 17.39 -5.29
C ILE A 39 13.78 16.68 -4.44
N VAL A 40 14.14 17.21 -3.27
CA VAL A 40 15.11 16.59 -2.36
C VAL A 40 14.70 15.17 -1.99
N VAL A 41 13.44 14.96 -1.60
CA VAL A 41 12.94 13.61 -1.27
C VAL A 41 13.01 12.66 -2.46
N LYS A 42 12.69 13.14 -3.68
CA LYS A 42 12.82 12.33 -4.89
C LYS A 42 14.28 11.95 -5.17
N LEU A 43 15.23 12.88 -5.01
CA LEU A 43 16.65 12.60 -5.19
C LEU A 43 17.16 11.56 -4.19
N ILE A 44 16.77 11.65 -2.92
CA ILE A 44 17.13 10.64 -1.90
C ILE A 44 16.60 9.25 -2.30
N LYS A 45 15.35 9.16 -2.78
CA LYS A 45 14.77 7.90 -3.25
C LYS A 45 15.50 7.34 -4.46
N ILE A 46 15.87 8.19 -5.43
CA ILE A 46 16.65 7.80 -6.61
C ILE A 46 18.03 7.28 -6.19
N LEU A 47 18.73 8.00 -5.32
CA LEU A 47 20.05 7.59 -4.80
C LEU A 47 19.95 6.23 -4.10
N PHE A 48 18.94 6.04 -3.25
CA PHE A 48 18.70 4.76 -2.59
C PHE A 48 18.46 3.63 -3.60
N CYS A 49 17.57 3.83 -4.58
CA CYS A 49 17.33 2.84 -5.64
C CYS A 49 18.61 2.54 -6.43
N GLY A 50 19.43 3.55 -6.73
CA GLY A 50 20.74 3.38 -7.36
C GLY A 50 21.65 2.48 -6.52
N CYS A 51 21.79 2.77 -5.22
CA CYS A 51 22.57 1.94 -4.29
C CYS A 51 22.07 0.49 -4.23
N LEU A 52 20.75 0.27 -4.18
CA LEU A 52 20.17 -1.08 -4.21
C LEU A 52 20.51 -1.81 -5.51
N PHE A 53 20.39 -1.13 -6.66
CA PHE A 53 20.73 -1.66 -7.97
C PHE A 53 22.19 -2.11 -8.01
N PHE A 54 23.13 -1.22 -7.65
CA PHE A 54 24.56 -1.55 -7.62
C PHE A 54 24.88 -2.72 -6.68
N TYR A 55 24.25 -2.78 -5.51
CA TYR A 55 24.43 -3.89 -4.58
C TYR A 55 23.98 -5.22 -5.18
N ILE A 56 22.80 -5.27 -5.80
CA ILE A 56 22.27 -6.48 -6.44
C ILE A 56 23.23 -7.00 -7.51
N PHE A 57 23.78 -6.10 -8.31
CA PHE A 57 24.77 -6.44 -9.34
C PHE A 57 26.05 -7.01 -8.76
N LYS A 58 26.61 -6.37 -7.71
CA LYS A 58 27.85 -6.80 -7.06
C LYS A 58 27.72 -8.19 -6.44
N VAL A 59 26.58 -8.50 -5.80
CA VAL A 59 26.47 -9.67 -4.93
C VAL A 59 26.27 -10.99 -5.66
N LYS A 60 25.60 -11.01 -6.82
CA LYS A 60 25.14 -12.30 -7.38
C LYS A 60 25.05 -12.39 -8.91
N GLN A 61 25.58 -11.42 -9.69
CA GLN A 61 25.44 -11.44 -11.16
C GLN A 61 24.03 -11.84 -11.60
N HIS A 62 23.01 -11.21 -11.00
CA HIS A 62 21.61 -11.58 -11.21
C HIS A 62 21.10 -11.14 -12.59
N ILE A 63 21.57 -11.81 -13.64
CA ILE A 63 21.12 -11.63 -15.03
C ILE A 63 19.60 -11.78 -15.13
N GLY A 64 18.99 -12.61 -14.28
CA GLY A 64 17.53 -12.76 -14.21
C GLY A 64 16.79 -11.46 -13.85
N LEU A 65 17.36 -10.61 -12.98
CA LEU A 65 16.75 -9.32 -12.64
C LEU A 65 16.77 -8.39 -13.84
N LEU A 66 17.94 -8.28 -14.49
CA LEU A 66 18.11 -7.51 -15.72
C LEU A 66 17.16 -7.98 -16.80
N LYS A 67 17.05 -9.29 -17.02
CA LYS A 67 16.12 -9.88 -18.00
C LYS A 67 14.69 -9.42 -17.76
N ASN A 68 14.25 -9.40 -16.50
CA ASN A 68 12.88 -9.00 -16.18
C ASN A 68 12.65 -7.48 -16.36
N PHE A 69 13.62 -6.64 -15.99
CA PHE A 69 13.56 -5.19 -16.29
C PHE A 69 13.54 -4.94 -17.79
N SER A 70 14.43 -5.60 -18.53
CA SER A 70 14.48 -5.52 -19.99
C SER A 70 13.18 -5.98 -20.63
N LEU A 71 12.54 -7.02 -20.10
CA LEU A 71 11.25 -7.50 -20.61
C LEU A 71 10.13 -6.48 -20.35
N LEU A 72 10.01 -5.94 -19.13
CA LEU A 72 9.03 -4.89 -18.83
C LEU A 72 9.28 -3.62 -19.65
N PHE A 73 10.55 -3.27 -19.85
CA PHE A 73 10.94 -2.14 -20.68
C PHE A 73 10.58 -2.36 -22.14
N LEU A 74 10.79 -3.57 -22.66
CA LEU A 74 10.42 -3.95 -24.02
C LEU A 74 8.89 -3.94 -24.20
N ILE A 75 8.13 -4.45 -23.23
CA ILE A 75 6.67 -4.36 -23.22
C ILE A 75 6.22 -2.91 -23.28
N PHE A 76 6.81 -2.04 -22.45
CA PHE A 76 6.53 -0.60 -22.47
C PHE A 76 6.83 0.03 -23.84
N ILE A 77 7.98 -0.27 -24.45
CA ILE A 77 8.34 0.24 -25.78
C ILE A 77 7.33 -0.22 -26.83
N ILE A 78 6.97 -1.51 -26.85
CA ILE A 78 5.98 -2.04 -27.80
C ILE A 78 4.64 -1.34 -27.62
N GLY A 79 4.18 -1.21 -26.38
CA GLY A 79 2.93 -0.51 -26.06
C GLY A 79 2.92 0.94 -26.54
N ARG A 80 4.04 1.66 -26.35
CA ARG A 80 4.18 3.05 -26.83
C ARG A 80 4.21 3.14 -28.35
N LEU A 81 4.94 2.26 -29.03
CA LEU A 81 5.01 2.23 -30.50
C LEU A 81 3.68 1.84 -31.16
N ALA A 82 2.82 1.11 -30.45
CA ALA A 82 1.51 0.71 -30.94
C ALA A 82 0.45 1.82 -30.86
N LEU A 83 0.75 2.96 -30.22
CA LEU A 83 -0.18 4.10 -30.18
C LEU A 83 -0.33 4.75 -31.56
N THR A 84 -1.58 5.00 -31.95
CA THR A 84 -1.96 5.49 -33.29
C THR A 84 -1.82 7.00 -33.47
N LYS A 85 -1.77 7.77 -32.37
CA LYS A 85 -1.56 9.23 -32.40
C LYS A 85 -0.08 9.58 -32.34
N GLU A 86 0.27 10.71 -32.95
CA GLU A 86 1.64 11.24 -32.97
C GLU A 86 2.23 11.32 -31.55
N ILE A 87 3.46 10.84 -31.43
CA ILE A 87 4.24 10.82 -30.20
C ILE A 87 4.71 12.24 -29.92
N ASP A 88 3.99 12.99 -29.10
CA ASP A 88 4.51 14.28 -28.63
C ASP A 88 5.60 14.03 -27.56
N PHE A 89 6.84 14.34 -27.90
CA PHE A 89 8.01 14.03 -27.08
C PHE A 89 8.00 14.78 -25.74
N TYR A 90 7.39 15.97 -25.71
CA TYR A 90 7.35 16.83 -24.51
C TYR A 90 6.43 16.26 -23.41
N ASP A 91 5.47 15.40 -23.79
CA ASP A 91 4.45 14.81 -22.92
C ASP A 91 4.93 13.52 -22.23
N SER A 92 5.93 12.82 -22.82
CA SER A 92 6.48 11.54 -22.32
C SER A 92 7.11 11.55 -20.92
N ARG A 93 7.32 12.73 -20.32
CA ARG A 93 7.98 12.87 -19.01
C ARG A 93 7.19 12.19 -17.89
N ASN A 94 5.86 12.25 -17.94
CA ASN A 94 5.02 11.64 -16.92
C ASN A 94 5.06 10.11 -16.98
N GLU A 95 5.05 9.54 -18.19
CA GLU A 95 5.17 8.11 -18.41
C GLU A 95 6.53 7.56 -18.00
N ILE A 96 7.63 8.23 -18.38
CA ILE A 96 8.98 7.82 -17.96
C ILE A 96 9.10 7.85 -16.43
N ARG A 97 8.51 8.86 -15.78
CA ARG A 97 8.44 8.93 -14.33
C ARG A 97 7.66 7.76 -13.74
N GLU A 98 6.51 7.41 -14.31
CA GLU A 98 5.69 6.28 -13.85
C GLU A 98 6.39 4.92 -14.06
N LEU A 99 7.03 4.72 -15.21
CA LEU A 99 7.90 3.57 -15.48
C LEU A 99 8.98 3.46 -14.40
N GLY A 100 9.65 4.56 -14.10
CA GLY A 100 10.67 4.63 -13.04
C GLY A 100 10.11 4.25 -11.66
N LEU A 101 8.87 4.64 -11.35
CA LEU A 101 8.21 4.27 -10.09
C LEU A 101 7.85 2.78 -10.04
N TYR A 102 7.29 2.22 -11.11
CA TYR A 102 7.04 0.78 -11.22
C TYR A 102 8.34 -0.03 -11.05
N PHE A 103 9.42 0.46 -11.67
CA PHE A 103 10.74 -0.16 -11.61
C PHE A 103 11.37 -0.04 -10.22
N ALA A 104 11.25 1.11 -9.56
CA ALA A 104 11.73 1.32 -8.20
C ALA A 104 11.02 0.39 -7.20
N SER A 105 9.68 0.30 -7.28
CA SER A 105 8.89 -0.62 -6.47
C SER A 105 9.31 -2.07 -6.68
N TYR A 106 9.48 -2.47 -7.93
CA TYR A 106 9.94 -3.80 -8.31
C TYR A 106 11.35 -4.10 -7.79
N LEU A 107 12.30 -3.16 -7.97
CA LEU A 107 13.68 -3.28 -7.50
C LEU A 107 13.73 -3.50 -5.98
N TYR A 108 12.93 -2.72 -5.24
CA TYR A 108 12.86 -2.79 -3.80
C TYR A 108 12.39 -4.17 -3.30
N PHE A 109 11.31 -4.71 -3.88
CA PHE A 109 10.81 -6.04 -3.51
C PHE A 109 11.81 -7.15 -3.84
N TYR A 110 12.45 -7.09 -5.01
CA TYR A 110 13.49 -8.05 -5.36
C TYR A 110 14.67 -7.98 -4.39
N PHE A 111 15.09 -6.76 -4.04
CA PHE A 111 16.16 -6.55 -3.07
C PHE A 111 15.85 -7.21 -1.72
N LEU A 112 14.64 -6.99 -1.19
CA LEU A 112 14.21 -7.62 0.06
C LEU A 112 14.22 -9.16 -0.02
N ASN A 113 13.96 -9.74 -1.18
CA ASN A 113 14.01 -11.19 -1.35
C ASN A 113 15.43 -11.75 -1.19
N ILE A 114 16.43 -11.06 -1.73
CA ILE A 114 17.82 -11.51 -1.71
C ILE A 114 18.57 -11.17 -0.41
N LEU A 115 17.97 -10.34 0.45
CA LEU A 115 18.56 -9.98 1.74
C LEU A 115 18.77 -11.23 2.61
N PRO A 116 19.92 -11.34 3.29
CA PRO A 116 20.19 -12.47 4.17
C PRO A 116 19.22 -12.49 5.36
N LEU A 117 18.80 -13.69 5.75
CA LEU A 117 17.86 -13.93 6.84
C LEU A 117 18.63 -14.17 8.13
N LYS A 118 19.25 -13.12 8.67
CA LYS A 118 19.94 -13.21 9.97
C LYS A 118 18.94 -12.98 11.11
N THR A 119 18.68 -14.03 11.87
CA THR A 119 17.71 -14.04 12.98
C THR A 119 18.04 -13.07 14.11
N ASN A 120 19.33 -12.81 14.37
CA ASN A 120 19.76 -11.87 15.41
C ASN A 120 19.28 -10.43 15.21
N ILE A 121 18.94 -10.04 13.97
CA ILE A 121 18.55 -8.66 13.64
C ILE A 121 17.02 -8.46 13.79
N TYR A 122 16.24 -9.54 13.72
CA TYR A 122 14.78 -9.49 13.77
C TYR A 122 14.25 -8.76 15.00
N LYS A 123 14.76 -9.10 16.19
CA LYS A 123 14.28 -8.50 17.46
C LYS A 123 14.40 -6.98 17.44
N THR A 124 15.53 -6.46 16.98
CA THR A 124 15.79 -5.03 16.90
C THR A 124 14.88 -4.36 15.85
N PHE A 125 14.82 -4.92 14.64
CA PHE A 125 14.00 -4.39 13.55
C PHE A 125 12.52 -4.39 13.89
N SER A 126 12.02 -5.48 14.47
CA SER A 126 10.65 -5.60 14.98
C SER A 126 10.35 -4.55 16.04
N SER A 127 11.22 -4.41 17.05
CA SER A 127 11.01 -3.48 18.16
C SER A 127 10.93 -2.02 17.69
N VAL A 128 11.86 -1.59 16.84
CA VAL A 128 11.83 -0.22 16.31
C VAL A 128 10.63 0.01 15.39
N THR A 129 10.25 -0.99 14.59
CA THR A 129 9.05 -0.89 13.75
C THR A 129 7.79 -0.72 14.60
N LEU A 130 7.67 -1.46 15.71
CA LEU A 130 6.56 -1.30 16.65
C LEU A 130 6.56 0.08 17.33
N ILE A 131 7.73 0.62 17.67
CA ILE A 131 7.86 1.99 18.21
C ILE A 131 7.39 3.01 17.17
N LEU A 132 7.81 2.91 15.92
CA LEU A 132 7.38 3.82 14.84
C LEU A 132 5.87 3.75 14.61
N ILE A 133 5.29 2.55 14.62
CA ILE A 133 3.83 2.36 14.55
C ILE A 133 3.14 3.04 15.74
N GLY A 134 3.65 2.85 16.95
CA GLY A 134 3.12 3.48 18.15
C GLY A 134 3.17 5.01 18.07
N LEU A 135 4.29 5.59 17.62
CA LEU A 135 4.44 7.04 17.44
C LEU A 135 3.43 7.59 16.43
N ILE A 136 3.22 6.91 15.31
CA ILE A 136 2.21 7.33 14.32
C ILE A 136 0.81 7.26 14.94
N CYS A 137 0.49 6.19 15.68
CA CYS A 137 -0.79 6.09 16.37
C CYS A 137 -1.01 7.24 17.36
N CYS A 138 0.01 7.59 18.15
CA CYS A 138 -0.05 8.74 19.04
C CYS A 138 -0.35 10.04 18.27
N THR A 139 0.29 10.28 17.12
CA THR A 139 0.04 11.50 16.35
C THR A 139 -1.36 11.57 15.75
N VAL A 140 -1.92 10.43 15.33
CA VAL A 140 -3.31 10.34 14.88
C VAL A 140 -4.28 10.62 16.04
N LEU A 141 -4.05 10.02 17.20
CA LEU A 141 -4.90 10.21 18.38
C LEU A 141 -4.84 11.65 18.90
N ILE A 142 -3.65 12.26 18.97
CA ILE A 142 -3.48 13.69 19.32
C ILE A 142 -4.23 14.56 18.31
N GLY A 143 -4.08 14.27 17.01
CA GLY A 143 -4.83 14.96 15.95
C GLY A 143 -6.34 14.89 16.16
N ALA A 144 -6.85 13.70 16.46
CA ALA A 144 -8.28 13.47 16.66
C ALA A 144 -8.83 14.10 17.94
N ILE A 145 -8.09 14.05 19.05
CA ILE A 145 -8.52 14.60 20.35
C ILE A 145 -8.53 16.13 20.34
N PHE A 146 -7.52 16.75 19.73
CA PHE A 146 -7.33 18.21 19.74
C PHE A 146 -7.78 18.89 18.42
N ASP A 147 -8.39 18.15 17.50
CA ASP A 147 -8.78 18.58 16.14
C ASP A 147 -7.67 19.33 15.37
N LEU A 148 -6.43 18.88 15.47
CA LEU A 148 -5.29 19.58 14.86
C LEU A 148 -5.32 19.46 13.34
N SER A 149 -5.47 20.59 12.65
CA SER A 149 -5.48 20.68 11.17
C SER A 149 -4.23 20.06 10.54
N PHE A 150 -3.07 20.19 11.20
CA PHE A 150 -1.81 19.59 10.75
C PHE A 150 -1.87 18.06 10.62
N PHE A 151 -2.69 17.38 11.43
CA PHE A 151 -2.80 15.93 11.40
C PHE A 151 -3.99 15.42 10.58
N LYS A 152 -4.84 16.31 10.06
CA LYS A 152 -6.01 15.92 9.25
C LYS A 152 -5.60 15.20 7.96
N THR A 153 -6.45 14.27 7.54
CA THR A 153 -6.38 13.58 6.25
C THR A 153 -6.98 14.44 5.15
N TYR A 154 -8.05 15.18 5.47
CA TYR A 154 -8.83 16.00 4.55
C TYR A 154 -9.14 17.37 5.19
N HIS A 155 -9.32 18.41 4.38
CA HIS A 155 -9.66 19.75 4.88
C HIS A 155 -11.10 19.85 5.40
N PHE A 156 -12.06 19.24 4.69
CA PHE A 156 -13.50 19.38 4.96
C PHE A 156 -14.18 18.05 5.36
N ARG A 157 -13.41 17.00 5.67
CA ARG A 157 -13.95 15.68 6.01
C ARG A 157 -13.24 15.12 7.22
N PHE A 158 -13.95 14.29 7.98
CA PHE A 158 -13.36 13.57 9.11
C PHE A 158 -12.21 12.67 8.64
N GLY A 159 -11.13 12.66 9.42
CA GLY A 159 -9.98 11.78 9.21
C GLY A 159 -8.68 12.41 9.68
N TYR A 160 -7.82 11.62 10.32
CA TYR A 160 -6.50 12.03 10.79
C TYR A 160 -5.45 10.99 10.39
N MET A 161 -4.48 11.41 9.58
CA MET A 161 -3.39 10.55 9.10
C MET A 161 -2.07 10.77 9.88
N GLY A 162 -2.12 11.56 10.95
CA GLY A 162 -0.97 11.80 11.82
C GLY A 162 0.16 12.48 11.05
N VAL A 163 1.39 12.01 11.21
CA VAL A 163 2.57 12.56 10.51
C VAL A 163 2.71 12.15 9.04
N LEU A 164 1.86 11.24 8.53
CA LEU A 164 1.95 10.75 7.16
C LEU A 164 1.43 11.81 6.17
N HIS A 165 2.17 11.99 5.08
CA HIS A 165 1.96 13.09 4.14
C HIS A 165 0.78 12.91 3.17
N LYS A 166 0.33 11.67 2.92
CA LYS A 166 -0.76 11.35 1.98
C LYS A 166 -1.69 10.29 2.56
N SER A 167 -2.99 10.43 2.28
CA SER A 167 -4.05 9.50 2.70
C SER A 167 -3.81 8.07 2.22
N ILE A 168 -3.30 7.91 0.99
CA ILE A 168 -2.98 6.61 0.42
C ILE A 168 -1.79 5.94 1.12
N VAL A 169 -0.78 6.73 1.48
CA VAL A 169 0.39 6.26 2.22
C VAL A 169 -0.02 5.83 3.62
N ALA A 170 -0.88 6.60 4.27
CA ALA A 170 -1.49 6.24 5.54
C ALA A 170 -2.31 4.94 5.44
N THR A 171 -3.12 4.79 4.40
CA THR A 171 -3.91 3.57 4.16
C THR A 171 -3.01 2.34 4.10
N TYR A 172 -2.00 2.33 3.23
CA TYR A 172 -1.11 1.17 3.10
C TYR A 172 -0.23 0.96 4.33
N PHE A 173 0.18 2.04 5.01
CA PHE A 173 0.90 1.94 6.28
C PHE A 173 0.06 1.26 7.36
N PHE A 174 -1.20 1.66 7.56
CA PHE A 174 -2.05 1.05 8.58
C PHE A 174 -2.42 -0.39 8.21
N VAL A 175 -2.75 -0.66 6.93
CA VAL A 175 -3.01 -2.02 6.45
C VAL A 175 -1.82 -2.95 6.72
N SER A 176 -0.60 -2.56 6.33
CA SER A 176 0.59 -3.37 6.57
C SER A 176 0.91 -3.50 8.07
N SER A 177 0.79 -2.43 8.84
CA SER A 177 1.04 -2.44 10.29
C SER A 177 0.08 -3.37 11.02
N ILE A 178 -1.22 -3.35 10.67
CA ILE A 178 -2.22 -4.24 11.26
C ILE A 178 -1.94 -5.69 10.87
N LEU A 179 -1.59 -5.97 9.61
CA LEU A 179 -1.20 -7.33 9.19
C LEU A 179 -0.01 -7.86 10.00
N TYR A 180 1.02 -7.03 10.21
CA TYR A 180 2.18 -7.40 11.02
C TYR A 180 1.80 -7.71 12.47
N VAL A 181 1.11 -6.79 13.12
CA VAL A 181 0.76 -6.93 14.54
C VAL A 181 -0.25 -8.05 14.75
N TYR A 182 -1.17 -8.25 13.81
CA TYR A 182 -2.07 -9.41 13.79
C TYR A 182 -1.27 -10.72 13.77
N TYR A 183 -0.29 -10.80 12.88
CA TYR A 183 0.54 -11.99 12.74
C TYR A 183 1.30 -12.32 14.03
N ILE A 184 2.05 -11.37 14.60
CA ILE A 184 2.81 -11.63 15.85
C ILE A 184 1.89 -11.86 17.07
N SER A 185 0.69 -11.26 17.11
CA SER A 185 -0.21 -11.35 18.28
C SER A 185 -1.16 -12.55 18.26
N PHE A 186 -1.66 -12.94 17.08
CA PHE A 186 -2.66 -14.00 16.93
C PHE A 186 -2.11 -15.28 16.30
N VAL A 187 -1.20 -15.17 15.32
CA VAL A 187 -0.59 -16.34 14.67
C VAL A 187 0.57 -16.84 15.52
N GLN A 188 1.55 -15.97 15.82
CA GLN A 188 2.71 -16.37 16.62
C GLN A 188 2.48 -16.32 18.13
N LYS A 189 1.53 -15.50 18.60
CA LYS A 189 1.24 -15.30 20.04
C LYS A 189 2.44 -14.81 20.85
N THR A 190 3.33 -14.04 20.23
CA THR A 190 4.56 -13.50 20.83
C THR A 190 4.41 -12.05 21.30
N TYR A 191 3.28 -11.40 20.98
CA TYR A 191 3.05 -9.99 21.30
C TYR A 191 1.63 -9.72 21.82
N SER A 192 1.45 -8.57 22.47
CA SER A 192 0.19 -8.19 23.11
C SER A 192 -0.91 -7.87 22.10
N LYS A 193 -2.07 -8.48 22.29
CA LYS A 193 -3.30 -8.16 21.55
C LYS A 193 -3.82 -6.74 21.82
N VAL A 194 -3.42 -6.10 22.92
CA VAL A 194 -3.80 -4.72 23.23
C VAL A 194 -3.27 -3.77 22.16
N PHE A 195 -2.03 -3.99 21.70
CA PHE A 195 -1.43 -3.16 20.67
C PHE A 195 -2.12 -3.33 19.32
N PHE A 196 -2.58 -4.54 18.98
CA PHE A 196 -3.42 -4.78 17.80
C PHE A 196 -4.70 -3.93 17.84
N TRP A 197 -5.39 -3.90 18.97
CA TRP A 197 -6.62 -3.12 19.12
C TRP A 197 -6.34 -1.61 19.06
N LEU A 198 -5.26 -1.14 19.68
CA LEU A 198 -4.84 0.26 19.61
C LEU A 198 -4.66 0.71 18.15
N ILE A 199 -3.90 -0.04 17.35
CA ILE A 199 -3.67 0.30 15.95
C ILE A 199 -4.96 0.23 15.15
N THR A 200 -5.81 -0.78 15.40
CA THR A 200 -7.09 -0.94 14.70
C THR A 200 -8.02 0.24 14.97
N ILE A 201 -8.17 0.66 16.22
CA ILE A 201 -8.97 1.83 16.60
C ILE A 201 -8.40 3.09 15.96
N THR A 202 -7.08 3.27 16.02
CA THR A 202 -6.40 4.41 15.40
C THR A 202 -6.62 4.44 13.88
N ALA A 203 -6.55 3.28 13.21
CA ALA A 203 -6.75 3.18 11.76
C ALA A 203 -8.17 3.61 11.35
N LEU A 204 -9.18 3.38 12.20
CA LEU A 204 -10.55 3.85 11.94
C LEU A 204 -10.65 5.38 11.91
N LEU A 205 -9.78 6.08 12.64
CA LEU A 205 -9.72 7.54 12.69
C LEU A 205 -9.07 8.16 11.45
N VAL A 206 -8.43 7.37 10.59
CA VAL A 206 -7.76 7.87 9.36
C VAL A 206 -8.78 8.36 8.33
N GLY A 207 -9.99 7.77 8.33
CA GLY A 207 -11.10 8.24 7.48
C GLY A 207 -11.06 7.73 6.03
N THR A 208 -10.26 6.71 5.70
CA THR A 208 -10.23 6.14 4.34
C THR A 208 -11.11 4.90 4.23
N LYS A 209 -12.00 4.87 3.22
CA LYS A 209 -12.92 3.74 2.96
C LYS A 209 -12.19 2.40 2.78
N ALA A 210 -10.98 2.46 2.23
CA ALA A 210 -10.11 1.30 2.03
C ALA A 210 -9.70 0.61 3.35
N ILE A 211 -9.44 1.36 4.42
CA ILE A 211 -9.14 0.76 5.74
C ILE A 211 -10.38 0.04 6.29
N TYR A 212 -11.56 0.62 6.15
CA TYR A 212 -12.80 -0.03 6.59
C TYR A 212 -13.04 -1.34 5.85
N LEU A 213 -12.88 -1.35 4.52
CA LEU A 213 -12.97 -2.57 3.71
C LEU A 213 -11.93 -3.62 4.15
N PHE A 214 -10.69 -3.20 4.38
CA PHE A 214 -9.63 -4.08 4.87
C PHE A 214 -9.99 -4.72 6.21
N LEU A 215 -10.48 -3.94 7.18
CA LEU A 215 -10.84 -4.43 8.51
C LEU A 215 -12.01 -5.41 8.46
N VAL A 216 -13.00 -5.19 7.61
CA VAL A 216 -14.10 -6.14 7.39
C VAL A 216 -13.56 -7.47 6.85
N CYS A 217 -12.69 -7.43 5.84
CA CYS A 217 -12.07 -8.64 5.29
C CYS A 217 -11.18 -9.36 6.32
N LEU A 218 -10.37 -8.62 7.09
CA LEU A 218 -9.53 -9.18 8.16
C LEU A 218 -10.39 -9.81 9.27
N PHE A 219 -11.49 -9.17 9.63
CA PHE A 219 -12.45 -9.74 10.58
C PHE A 219 -13.06 -11.03 10.04
N GLY A 220 -13.48 -11.07 8.77
CA GLY A 220 -13.94 -12.29 8.11
C GLY A 220 -12.90 -13.40 8.16
N TYR A 221 -11.65 -13.10 7.78
CA TYR A 221 -10.52 -14.02 7.89
C TYR A 221 -10.34 -14.54 9.32
N HIS A 222 -10.41 -13.67 10.33
CA HIS A 222 -10.29 -14.03 11.74
C HIS A 222 -11.41 -15.00 12.17
N VAL A 223 -12.66 -14.70 11.79
CA VAL A 223 -13.83 -15.52 12.11
C VAL A 223 -13.73 -16.91 11.52
N PHE A 224 -13.31 -17.03 10.25
CA PHE A 224 -13.12 -18.31 9.59
C PHE A 224 -11.95 -19.09 10.20
N THR A 225 -10.80 -18.45 10.41
CA THR A 225 -9.58 -19.06 10.95
C THR A 225 -9.81 -19.63 12.34
N PHE A 226 -10.45 -18.88 13.23
CA PHE A 226 -10.73 -19.31 14.61
C PHE A 226 -12.09 -19.99 14.78
N ARG A 227 -12.80 -20.26 13.68
CA ARG A 227 -14.12 -20.92 13.65
C ARG A 227 -15.14 -20.27 14.59
N LEU A 228 -15.10 -18.95 14.71
CA LEU A 228 -15.96 -18.20 15.64
C LEU A 228 -17.45 -18.32 15.28
N TYR A 229 -17.76 -18.53 14.00
CA TYR A 229 -19.12 -18.79 13.49
C TYR A 229 -19.81 -20.01 14.11
N LYS A 230 -19.06 -20.93 14.74
CA LYS A 230 -19.61 -22.08 15.48
C LYS A 230 -20.00 -21.74 16.93
N LYS A 231 -19.56 -20.60 17.46
CA LYS A 231 -19.77 -20.21 18.87
C LYS A 231 -21.00 -19.31 18.98
N LYS A 232 -21.94 -19.65 19.86
CA LYS A 232 -23.15 -18.82 20.11
C LYS A 232 -22.80 -17.39 20.58
N SER A 233 -21.74 -17.24 21.36
CA SER A 233 -21.25 -15.93 21.84
C SER A 233 -20.90 -14.96 20.71
N TYR A 234 -20.53 -15.48 19.53
CA TYR A 234 -20.22 -14.67 18.35
C TYR A 234 -21.46 -13.95 17.81
N TYR A 235 -22.58 -14.67 17.66
CA TYR A 235 -23.84 -14.07 17.20
C TYR A 235 -24.39 -13.07 18.23
N SER A 236 -24.21 -13.35 19.52
CA SER A 236 -24.54 -12.41 20.58
C SER A 236 -23.73 -11.10 20.48
N LEU A 237 -22.44 -11.20 20.16
CA LEU A 237 -21.58 -10.03 19.96
C LEU A 237 -22.01 -9.21 18.73
N ILE A 238 -22.28 -9.87 17.60
CA ILE A 238 -22.77 -9.19 16.38
C ILE A 238 -24.08 -8.47 16.66
N LEU A 239 -25.03 -9.15 17.30
CA LEU A 239 -26.32 -8.58 17.65
C LEU A 239 -26.14 -7.35 18.57
N PHE A 240 -25.28 -7.48 19.59
CA PHE A 240 -24.97 -6.38 20.50
C PHE A 240 -24.37 -5.17 19.78
N VAL A 241 -23.35 -5.37 18.92
CA VAL A 241 -22.72 -4.30 18.15
C VAL A 241 -23.73 -3.66 17.18
N SER A 242 -24.56 -4.48 16.52
CA SER A 242 -25.59 -3.99 15.59
C SER A 242 -26.62 -3.12 16.32
N LEU A 243 -27.11 -3.57 17.47
CA LEU A 243 -28.03 -2.82 18.32
C LEU A 243 -27.39 -1.52 18.84
N LEU A 244 -26.12 -1.56 19.23
CA LEU A 244 -25.39 -0.37 19.68
C LEU A 244 -25.28 0.66 18.54
N VAL A 245 -24.91 0.25 17.34
CA VAL A 245 -24.84 1.14 16.16
C VAL A 245 -26.20 1.74 15.84
N ILE A 246 -27.27 0.93 15.85
CA ILE A 246 -28.64 1.40 15.62
C ILE A 246 -29.06 2.39 16.73
N THR A 247 -28.74 2.10 17.98
CA THR A 247 -29.10 2.95 19.12
C THR A 247 -28.36 4.28 19.07
N VAL A 248 -27.03 4.28 18.83
CA VAL A 248 -26.23 5.49 18.73
C VAL A 248 -26.66 6.34 17.53
N SER A 249 -26.90 5.73 16.37
CA SER A 249 -27.40 6.45 15.19
C SER A 249 -28.80 7.02 15.38
N TYR A 250 -29.68 6.31 16.10
CA TYR A 250 -31.01 6.80 16.44
C TYR A 250 -30.99 7.95 17.47
N LEU A 251 -30.16 7.84 18.51
CA LEU A 251 -30.05 8.86 19.56
C LEU A 251 -29.36 10.13 19.08
N ASN A 252 -28.43 10.02 18.11
CA ASN A 252 -27.66 11.15 17.63
C ASN A 252 -27.78 11.33 16.10
N LYS A 253 -29.03 11.37 15.61
CA LYS A 253 -29.33 11.52 14.17
C LYS A 253 -28.58 12.69 13.55
N ALA A 254 -28.60 13.87 14.18
CA ALA A 254 -27.94 15.06 13.65
C ALA A 254 -26.43 14.87 13.45
N ALA A 255 -25.72 14.31 14.43
CA ALA A 255 -24.29 14.02 14.30
C ALA A 255 -24.01 12.91 13.27
N PHE A 256 -24.89 11.91 13.19
CA PHE A 256 -24.79 10.84 12.21
C PHE A 256 -24.93 11.37 10.77
N PHE A 257 -26.00 12.11 10.48
CA PHE A 257 -26.21 12.72 9.17
C PHE A 257 -25.03 13.64 8.82
N THR A 258 -24.69 14.62 9.67
CA THR A 258 -23.56 15.53 9.40
C THR A 258 -22.21 14.85 9.14
N THR A 259 -21.94 13.71 9.79
CA THR A 259 -20.71 12.94 9.54
C THR A 259 -20.74 12.21 8.19
N PHE A 260 -21.91 11.77 7.75
CA PHE A 260 -22.13 11.00 6.53
C PHE A 260 -22.74 11.81 5.38
N ASP A 261 -22.99 13.12 5.54
CA ASP A 261 -23.67 13.96 4.55
C ASP A 261 -23.05 13.81 3.16
N VAL A 262 -21.72 13.95 3.06
CA VAL A 262 -21.00 13.74 1.79
C VAL A 262 -21.24 12.35 1.19
N LEU A 263 -21.33 11.31 2.01
CA LEU A 263 -21.58 9.94 1.55
C LEU A 263 -23.03 9.76 1.08
N ILE A 264 -23.97 10.42 1.77
CA ILE A 264 -25.40 10.43 1.48
C ILE A 264 -25.68 11.22 0.20
N ASP A 265 -25.07 12.38 0.04
CA ASP A 265 -25.18 13.22 -1.16
C ASP A 265 -24.73 12.44 -2.39
N VAL A 266 -23.53 11.84 -2.34
CA VAL A 266 -23.02 11.01 -3.44
C VAL A 266 -23.92 9.79 -3.70
N TYR A 267 -24.50 9.19 -2.67
CA TYR A 267 -25.45 8.09 -2.84
C TYR A 267 -26.73 8.53 -3.53
N ASN A 268 -27.28 9.67 -3.14
CA ASN A 268 -28.51 10.20 -3.71
C ASN A 268 -28.31 10.66 -5.17
N GLU A 269 -27.16 11.24 -5.48
CA GLU A 269 -26.84 11.78 -6.81
C GLU A 269 -26.38 10.71 -7.80
N HIS A 270 -25.56 9.76 -7.35
CA HIS A 270 -24.86 8.82 -8.24
C HIS A 270 -25.10 7.34 -7.91
N GLY A 271 -25.78 7.05 -6.81
CA GLY A 271 -26.13 5.69 -6.40
C GLY A 271 -25.02 4.95 -5.65
N PHE A 272 -25.36 3.74 -5.21
CA PHE A 272 -24.55 2.92 -4.32
C PHE A 272 -23.14 2.63 -4.83
N LEU A 273 -22.99 2.30 -6.12
CA LEU A 273 -21.71 1.89 -6.69
C LEU A 273 -20.70 3.05 -6.64
N THR A 274 -21.13 4.24 -7.03
CA THR A 274 -20.28 5.44 -6.99
C THR A 274 -19.91 5.83 -5.56
N THR A 275 -20.83 5.70 -4.60
CA THR A 275 -20.53 5.91 -3.18
C THR A 275 -19.46 4.96 -2.68
N LEU A 276 -19.53 3.68 -3.07
CA LEU A 276 -18.56 2.66 -2.67
C LEU A 276 -17.20 2.90 -3.33
N MET A 277 -17.17 3.15 -4.64
CA MET A 277 -15.94 3.32 -5.43
C MET A 277 -15.34 4.73 -5.31
N SER A 278 -16.07 5.67 -4.72
CA SER A 278 -15.70 7.09 -4.61
C SER A 278 -15.39 7.70 -5.97
N PHE A 279 -16.37 7.65 -6.87
CA PHE A 279 -16.27 8.16 -8.26
C PHE A 279 -15.33 7.40 -9.21
N ARG A 280 -14.60 6.38 -8.75
CA ARG A 280 -13.69 5.62 -9.62
C ARG A 280 -14.41 4.85 -10.73
N ASP A 281 -15.65 4.45 -10.51
CA ASP A 281 -16.54 3.88 -11.53
C ASP A 281 -16.81 4.88 -12.66
N GLN A 282 -17.10 6.14 -12.33
CA GLN A 282 -17.33 7.19 -13.32
C GLN A 282 -16.04 7.55 -14.07
N ILE A 283 -14.94 7.73 -13.33
CA ILE A 283 -13.60 7.95 -13.89
C ILE A 283 -13.22 6.80 -14.83
N LEU A 284 -13.55 5.56 -14.46
CA LEU A 284 -13.30 4.39 -15.28
C LEU A 284 -14.08 4.45 -16.60
N ILE A 285 -15.37 4.73 -16.55
CA ILE A 285 -16.21 4.84 -17.76
C ILE A 285 -15.70 5.95 -18.68
N GLU A 286 -15.48 7.15 -18.13
CA GLU A 286 -15.04 8.34 -18.87
C GLU A 286 -13.70 8.11 -19.59
N LYS A 287 -12.73 7.52 -18.88
CA LYS A 287 -11.40 7.29 -19.45
C LYS A 287 -11.36 6.07 -20.36
N ALA A 288 -12.14 5.03 -20.04
CA ALA A 288 -12.20 3.82 -20.86
C ALA A 288 -12.71 4.10 -22.28
N SER A 289 -13.69 4.99 -22.46
CA SER A 289 -14.15 5.36 -23.81
C SER A 289 -13.03 5.90 -24.70
N TYR A 290 -12.14 6.73 -24.14
CA TYR A 290 -11.01 7.25 -24.91
C TYR A 290 -10.03 6.15 -25.31
N TYR A 291 -9.77 5.18 -24.43
CA TYR A 291 -8.93 4.03 -24.75
C TYR A 291 -9.59 3.13 -25.80
N LEU A 292 -10.89 2.86 -25.70
CA LEU A 292 -11.64 2.06 -26.66
C LEU A 292 -11.54 2.62 -28.09
N GLU A 293 -11.53 3.95 -28.23
CA GLU A 293 -11.44 4.63 -29.53
C GLU A 293 -10.03 4.65 -30.13
N ASN A 294 -8.99 4.69 -29.29
CA ASN A 294 -7.62 4.96 -29.74
C ASN A 294 -6.66 3.75 -29.63
N TRP A 295 -7.05 2.69 -28.92
CA TRP A 295 -6.24 1.48 -28.79
C TRP A 295 -6.45 0.48 -29.92
N THR A 296 -5.33 -0.08 -30.37
CA THR A 296 -5.31 -1.28 -31.20
C THR A 296 -5.25 -2.54 -30.34
N VAL A 297 -5.43 -3.72 -30.94
CA VAL A 297 -5.25 -5.02 -30.26
C VAL A 297 -3.89 -5.14 -29.57
N LEU A 298 -2.84 -4.55 -30.15
CA LEU A 298 -1.50 -4.55 -29.56
C LEU A 298 -1.45 -3.77 -28.23
N ASN A 299 -2.21 -2.67 -28.11
CA ASN A 299 -2.24 -1.90 -26.87
C ASN A 299 -2.95 -2.66 -25.73
N TYR A 300 -3.99 -3.45 -26.02
CA TYR A 300 -4.59 -4.30 -25.00
C TYR A 300 -3.61 -5.37 -24.47
N LEU A 301 -2.64 -5.80 -25.28
CA LEU A 301 -1.64 -6.79 -24.89
C LEU A 301 -0.42 -6.16 -24.18
N PHE A 302 0.11 -5.05 -24.69
CA PHE A 302 1.38 -4.45 -24.25
C PHE A 302 1.24 -3.08 -23.57
N GLY A 303 0.02 -2.54 -23.52
CA GLY A 303 -0.28 -1.24 -22.93
C GLY A 303 -0.05 -0.10 -23.88
N GLY A 304 0.10 1.08 -23.31
CA GLY A 304 0.20 2.33 -24.04
C GLY A 304 -0.67 3.35 -23.34
N LYS A 305 -0.17 3.83 -22.19
CA LYS A 305 -0.78 4.97 -21.54
C LYS A 305 -0.74 6.15 -22.52
N MET A 306 -1.77 6.98 -22.48
CA MET A 306 -1.86 8.18 -23.29
C MET A 306 -1.72 9.35 -22.32
N ASP A 307 -0.74 10.21 -22.56
CA ASP A 307 -0.33 11.25 -21.62
C ASP A 307 -1.46 12.22 -21.25
N ALA A 308 -2.36 12.52 -22.20
CA ALA A 308 -3.55 13.34 -22.00
C ALA A 308 -4.53 12.79 -20.95
N ILE A 309 -4.42 11.51 -20.58
CA ILE A 309 -5.34 10.84 -19.68
C ILE A 309 -4.64 10.57 -18.34
N GLY A 310 -5.13 11.23 -17.29
CA GLY A 310 -4.69 10.96 -15.93
C GLY A 310 -5.03 9.54 -15.48
N LEU A 311 -4.39 9.08 -14.39
CA LEU A 311 -4.59 7.73 -13.81
C LEU A 311 -6.07 7.43 -13.47
N PHE A 312 -6.47 6.17 -13.60
CA PHE A 312 -7.78 5.66 -13.17
C PHE A 312 -7.93 5.62 -11.64
N GLU A 313 -6.82 5.78 -10.92
CA GLU A 313 -6.76 5.67 -9.45
C GLU A 313 -7.14 4.27 -8.94
N MET A 314 -6.88 3.26 -9.76
CA MET A 314 -7.15 1.85 -9.50
C MET A 314 -5.90 1.06 -9.90
N SER A 315 -5.14 0.57 -8.92
CA SER A 315 -3.74 0.15 -9.15
C SER A 315 -3.56 -0.89 -10.26
N LEU A 316 -4.49 -1.84 -10.37
CA LEU A 316 -4.44 -2.89 -11.40
C LEU A 316 -4.84 -2.37 -12.78
N ILE A 317 -5.81 -1.44 -12.84
CA ILE A 317 -6.23 -0.82 -14.11
C ILE A 317 -5.15 0.14 -14.60
N ASP A 318 -4.57 0.93 -13.71
CA ASP A 318 -3.43 1.81 -14.01
C ASP A 318 -2.25 0.99 -14.59
N MET A 319 -1.97 -0.18 -14.00
CA MET A 319 -0.92 -1.07 -14.50
C MET A 319 -1.29 -1.74 -15.83
N PHE A 320 -2.55 -2.14 -16.01
CA PHE A 320 -3.06 -2.67 -17.28
C PHE A 320 -2.93 -1.63 -18.41
N VAL A 321 -3.29 -0.39 -18.14
CA VAL A 321 -3.16 0.71 -19.12
C VAL A 321 -1.69 0.97 -19.46
N PHE A 322 -0.83 0.86 -18.46
CA PHE A 322 0.60 1.11 -18.65
C PHE A 322 1.33 -0.01 -19.40
N PHE A 323 1.07 -1.28 -19.05
CA PHE A 323 1.84 -2.44 -19.52
C PHE A 323 1.03 -3.49 -20.30
N GLY A 324 -0.28 -3.28 -20.47
CA GLY A 324 -1.20 -4.22 -21.11
C GLY A 324 -1.42 -5.49 -20.28
N ALA A 325 -2.18 -6.43 -20.84
CA ALA A 325 -2.46 -7.71 -20.19
C ALA A 325 -1.18 -8.51 -19.92
N ILE A 326 -0.25 -8.55 -20.88
CA ILE A 326 0.98 -9.35 -20.76
C ILE A 326 1.86 -8.79 -19.65
N GLY A 327 2.11 -7.48 -19.65
CA GLY A 327 2.97 -6.87 -18.66
C GLY A 327 2.33 -6.78 -17.27
N LEU A 328 1.00 -6.61 -17.17
CA LEU A 328 0.26 -6.76 -15.91
C LEU A 328 0.48 -8.16 -15.31
N LEU A 329 0.22 -9.22 -16.08
CA LEU A 329 0.38 -10.59 -15.62
C LEU A 329 1.83 -10.89 -15.25
N PHE A 330 2.79 -10.42 -16.06
CA PHE A 330 4.21 -10.58 -15.78
C PHE A 330 4.63 -9.87 -14.49
N TYR A 331 4.19 -8.62 -14.29
CA TYR A 331 4.48 -7.83 -13.10
C TYR A 331 3.88 -8.49 -11.85
N LEU A 332 2.61 -8.91 -11.91
CA LEU A 332 1.93 -9.58 -10.79
C LEU A 332 2.54 -10.94 -10.49
N TYR A 333 2.90 -11.71 -11.52
CA TYR A 333 3.59 -12.99 -11.35
C TYR A 333 4.93 -12.80 -10.64
N PHE A 334 5.70 -11.78 -11.03
CA PHE A 334 6.96 -11.50 -10.33
C PHE A 334 6.75 -10.97 -8.92
N PHE A 335 5.79 -10.07 -8.70
CA PHE A 335 5.44 -9.59 -7.37
C PHE A 335 5.06 -10.77 -6.45
N TYR A 336 4.26 -11.70 -6.98
CA TYR A 336 3.96 -12.97 -6.36
C TYR A 336 5.23 -13.79 -6.10
N LEU A 337 6.08 -14.06 -7.10
CA LEU A 337 7.32 -14.83 -6.89
C LEU A 337 8.23 -14.21 -5.85
N CYS A 338 8.39 -12.89 -5.86
CA CYS A 338 9.13 -12.19 -4.84
C CYS A 338 8.54 -12.52 -3.49
N ILE A 339 7.25 -12.33 -3.23
CA ILE A 339 6.69 -12.56 -1.89
C ILE A 339 6.55 -14.06 -1.55
N LEU A 340 6.42 -14.95 -2.52
CA LEU A 340 5.95 -16.33 -2.30
C LEU A 340 7.12 -17.34 -2.29
N HIS A 341 8.25 -17.00 -2.91
CA HIS A 341 9.56 -17.60 -2.60
C HIS A 341 10.02 -17.27 -1.15
N PHE A 342 9.20 -16.58 -0.35
CA PHE A 342 9.44 -16.30 1.07
C PHE A 342 8.92 -17.39 2.03
N LEU A 343 8.14 -18.37 1.58
CA LEU A 343 7.38 -19.25 2.49
C LEU A 343 7.52 -20.73 2.13
N GLU A 344 8.62 -21.34 2.55
CA GLU A 344 8.61 -22.79 2.74
C GLU A 344 7.89 -23.09 4.07
N ARG A 345 6.70 -23.71 3.95
CA ARG A 345 6.03 -24.55 4.97
C ARG A 345 5.88 -24.00 6.41
N GLN A 346 4.78 -23.28 6.67
CA GLN A 346 3.81 -23.56 7.78
C GLN A 346 2.74 -22.45 7.92
N ASP A 347 3.07 -21.18 7.67
CA ASP A 347 2.15 -20.03 7.82
C ASP A 347 1.54 -19.54 6.48
N SER A 348 1.51 -20.40 5.45
CA SER A 348 1.17 -20.03 4.07
C SER A 348 -0.23 -19.42 3.92
N TYR A 349 -1.20 -19.84 4.72
CA TYR A 349 -2.58 -19.33 4.64
C TYR A 349 -2.68 -17.85 5.03
N PHE A 350 -2.04 -17.44 6.13
CA PHE A 350 -2.09 -16.04 6.58
C PHE A 350 -1.38 -15.14 5.58
N VAL A 351 -0.19 -15.54 5.12
CA VAL A 351 0.57 -14.67 4.21
C VAL A 351 -0.08 -14.61 2.83
N THR A 352 -0.65 -15.72 2.34
CA THR A 352 -1.48 -15.69 1.11
C THR A 352 -2.65 -14.73 1.27
N PHE A 353 -3.37 -14.80 2.40
CA PHE A 353 -4.43 -13.84 2.71
C PHE A 353 -3.90 -12.40 2.72
N ALA A 354 -2.76 -12.14 3.37
CA ALA A 354 -2.15 -10.82 3.48
C ALA A 354 -1.78 -10.23 2.10
N ILE A 355 -1.27 -11.05 1.17
CA ILE A 355 -0.97 -10.62 -0.21
C ILE A 355 -2.27 -10.32 -0.95
N LEU A 356 -3.22 -11.26 -0.94
CA LEU A 356 -4.48 -11.12 -1.66
C LEU A 356 -5.27 -9.91 -1.16
N ILE A 357 -5.30 -9.66 0.14
CA ILE A 357 -6.01 -8.51 0.69
C ILE A 357 -5.32 -7.19 0.32
N VAL A 358 -3.99 -7.12 0.32
CA VAL A 358 -3.28 -5.92 -0.16
C VAL A 358 -3.58 -5.63 -1.62
N LEU A 359 -3.56 -6.66 -2.49
CA LEU A 359 -3.90 -6.52 -3.90
C LEU A 359 -5.37 -6.12 -4.08
N PHE A 360 -6.29 -6.73 -3.35
CA PHE A 360 -7.70 -6.39 -3.37
C PHE A 360 -7.96 -4.95 -2.95
N ILE A 361 -7.35 -4.50 -1.85
CA ILE A 361 -7.45 -3.11 -1.38
C ILE A 361 -6.85 -2.15 -2.40
N SER A 362 -5.81 -2.55 -3.14
CA SER A 362 -5.19 -1.70 -4.16
C SER A 362 -6.11 -1.34 -5.33
N ILE A 363 -7.16 -2.13 -5.56
CA ILE A 363 -8.21 -1.85 -6.55
C ILE A 363 -9.03 -0.63 -6.11
N PHE A 364 -9.32 -0.51 -4.81
CA PHE A 364 -10.17 0.55 -4.26
C PHE A 364 -9.38 1.77 -3.74
N ALA A 365 -8.18 1.57 -3.22
CA ALA A 365 -7.33 2.64 -2.72
C ALA A 365 -6.53 3.30 -3.86
N GLY A 366 -6.16 2.54 -4.89
CA GLY A 366 -5.36 3.01 -6.02
C GLY A 366 -3.86 3.08 -5.74
N GLN A 367 -3.10 3.45 -6.77
CA GLN A 367 -1.68 3.87 -6.78
C GLN A 367 -0.66 3.02 -5.99
N LEU A 368 -0.94 1.76 -5.63
CA LEU A 368 -0.05 0.94 -4.81
C LEU A 368 1.35 0.84 -5.44
N PHE A 369 1.41 0.43 -6.71
CA PHE A 369 2.65 0.11 -7.44
C PHE A 369 3.48 1.33 -7.85
N ILE A 370 2.83 2.48 -8.02
CA ILE A 370 3.50 3.75 -8.36
C ILE A 370 3.84 4.57 -7.11
N ASN A 371 3.30 4.24 -5.94
CA ASN A 371 3.61 4.92 -4.69
C ASN A 371 4.74 4.18 -3.94
N PHE A 372 5.97 4.66 -4.16
CA PHE A 372 7.15 4.04 -3.56
C PHE A 372 7.11 3.95 -2.03
N SER A 373 6.59 4.96 -1.31
CA SER A 373 6.49 4.91 0.16
C SER A 373 5.58 3.78 0.62
N SER A 374 4.44 3.59 -0.07
CA SER A 374 3.50 2.51 0.23
C SER A 374 4.13 1.14 0.01
N MET A 375 4.89 0.99 -1.07
CA MET A 375 5.63 -0.24 -1.36
C MET A 375 6.75 -0.52 -0.37
N VAL A 376 7.44 0.51 0.11
CA VAL A 376 8.43 0.37 1.17
C VAL A 376 7.81 -0.19 2.44
N TYR A 377 6.68 0.36 2.89
CA TYR A 377 6.00 -0.13 4.10
C TYR A 377 5.49 -1.55 3.96
N ILE A 378 4.86 -1.90 2.84
CA ILE A 378 4.35 -3.25 2.62
C ILE A 378 5.50 -4.26 2.52
N GLY A 379 6.52 -3.95 1.71
CA GLY A 379 7.68 -4.83 1.54
C GLY A 379 8.42 -5.06 2.85
N TRP A 380 8.62 -4.00 3.65
CA TRP A 380 9.25 -4.12 4.96
C TRP A 380 8.51 -5.05 5.91
N ILE A 381 7.19 -4.93 6.00
CA ILE A 381 6.39 -5.81 6.86
C ILE A 381 6.49 -7.27 6.41
N PHE A 382 6.40 -7.55 5.11
CA PHE A 382 6.59 -8.92 4.61
C PHE A 382 8.00 -9.45 4.90
N TYR A 383 9.02 -8.60 4.84
CA TYR A 383 10.38 -8.96 5.25
C TYR A 383 10.49 -9.27 6.75
N LEU A 384 9.83 -8.50 7.62
CA LEU A 384 9.78 -8.80 9.06
C LEU A 384 9.06 -10.11 9.36
N ILE A 385 7.94 -10.38 8.68
CA ILE A 385 7.24 -11.66 8.78
C ILE A 385 8.19 -12.79 8.37
N LYS A 386 8.91 -12.65 7.25
CA LYS A 386 9.92 -13.63 6.80
C LYS A 386 11.01 -13.88 7.85
N LEU A 387 11.60 -12.82 8.41
CA LEU A 387 12.63 -12.93 9.44
C LEU A 387 12.11 -13.66 10.69
N SER A 388 10.86 -13.41 11.08
CA SER A 388 10.26 -14.06 12.25
C SER A 388 10.01 -15.56 12.06
N VAL A 389 9.68 -15.99 10.84
CA VAL A 389 9.48 -17.42 10.51
C VAL A 389 10.81 -18.15 10.62
N ASN A 390 11.87 -17.62 9.99
CA ASN A 390 13.21 -18.22 10.06
C ASN A 390 13.75 -18.31 11.50
N GLN A 391 13.38 -17.39 12.38
CA GLN A 391 13.79 -17.46 13.78
C GLN A 391 13.15 -18.64 14.53
N LYS A 392 11.94 -19.05 14.16
CA LYS A 392 11.29 -20.23 14.76
C LYS A 392 11.89 -21.55 14.28
N GLU A 393 12.48 -21.60 13.09
CA GLU A 393 13.11 -22.83 12.60
C GLU A 393 14.47 -23.11 13.27
N ILE A 394 15.08 -22.09 13.87
CA ILE A 394 16.40 -22.18 14.51
C ILE A 394 16.31 -22.47 16.03
N ASN A 395 15.17 -22.20 16.66
CA ASN A 395 14.91 -22.47 18.08
C ASN A 395 13.96 -23.66 18.24
#